data_AF-A0A954LWH7-F1
#
_entry.id   AF-A0A954LWH7-F1
#
_cell.length_a   1.000
_cell.length_b   1.000
_cell.length_c   1.000
_cell.angle_alpha   90.00
_cell.angle_beta   90.00
_cell.angle_gamma   90.00
#
_symmetry.space_group_name_H-M   'P 1'
#
loop_
_entity.id
_entity.type
_entity.pdbx_description
1 polymer ?
#
loop_
_entity_poly.entity_id
_entity_poly.type
_entity_poly.pdbx_seq_one_letter_code
_entity_poly.pdbx_strand_id
1 'polypeptide(L)'
;MPVGPPCVSALESNGTKFFSPLPNEQKQLDDGDDPYAARHGETRLFTAYRQRMGTDEAKAMYRRRAAAAEFPNANCRNHGLQQFRVRGRLKAKAQSLWHAIAYNFRRFCNLKVANSEQTMMDVLLMSEPIHSMT
;
A
#
# COMPACT_ATOMS: atom_id res chain seq x y z
N MET A 1 -32.45 -1.11 -4.03
CA MET A 1 -31.11 -1.73 -3.90
C MET A 1 -30.13 -0.62 -3.50
N PRO A 2 -29.26 -0.81 -2.49
CA PRO A 2 -28.24 0.20 -2.17
C PRO A 2 -27.31 0.41 -3.37
N VAL A 3 -27.11 1.66 -3.79
CA VAL A 3 -26.43 2.01 -5.06
C VAL A 3 -24.90 2.18 -4.95
N GLY A 4 -24.26 1.63 -3.91
CA GLY A 4 -22.80 1.67 -3.74
C GLY A 4 -22.13 0.34 -4.10
N PRO A 5 -20.90 0.33 -4.65
CA PRO A 5 -20.14 -0.90 -4.85
C PRO A 5 -20.01 -1.66 -3.52
N PRO A 6 -20.39 -2.95 -3.47
CA PRO A 6 -20.55 -3.71 -2.22
C PRO A 6 -19.24 -3.84 -1.45
N CYS A 7 -18.09 -3.69 -2.12
CA CYS A 7 -16.78 -3.79 -1.52
C CYS A 7 -16.47 -2.69 -0.51
N VAL A 8 -16.91 -1.44 -0.72
CA VAL A 8 -16.61 -0.34 0.20
C VAL A 8 -17.38 -0.52 1.50
N SER A 9 -18.69 -0.77 1.39
CA SER A 9 -19.55 -1.01 2.55
C SER A 9 -19.09 -2.23 3.35
N ALA A 10 -18.64 -3.31 2.69
CA ALA A 10 -18.13 -4.51 3.36
C ALA A 10 -16.79 -4.29 4.08
N LEU A 11 -15.90 -3.46 3.55
CA LEU A 11 -14.62 -3.13 4.21
C LEU A 11 -14.86 -2.27 5.45
N GLU A 12 -15.69 -1.23 5.31
CA GLU A 12 -16.04 -0.33 6.40
C GLU A 12 -16.80 -1.05 7.52
N SER A 13 -17.70 -1.98 7.19
CA SER A 13 -18.40 -2.79 8.21
C SER A 13 -17.46 -3.69 9.01
N ASN A 14 -16.31 -4.07 8.42
CA ASN A 14 -15.27 -4.85 9.08
C ASN A 14 -14.22 -3.98 9.80
N GLY A 15 -14.50 -2.68 9.99
CA GLY A 15 -13.61 -1.75 10.68
C GLY A 15 -12.40 -1.29 9.86
N THR A 16 -12.36 -1.60 8.55
CA THR A 16 -11.28 -1.15 7.66
C THR A 16 -11.68 0.15 6.97
N LYS A 17 -11.02 1.26 7.33
CA LYS A 17 -11.22 2.55 6.66
C LYS A 17 -10.72 2.50 5.22
N PHE A 18 -11.61 2.73 4.27
CA PHE A 18 -11.32 2.62 2.84
C PHE A 18 -10.89 3.96 2.23
N PHE A 19 -9.76 4.00 1.52
CA PHE A 19 -9.30 5.19 0.82
C PHE A 19 -9.05 4.87 -0.65
N SER A 20 -9.77 5.55 -1.53
CA SER A 20 -9.68 5.44 -2.99
C SER A 20 -10.27 6.70 -3.63
N PRO A 21 -9.75 7.18 -4.78
CA PRO A 21 -10.38 8.22 -5.55
C PRO A 21 -11.78 7.78 -5.98
N LEU A 22 -12.66 8.77 -6.15
CA LEU A 22 -13.99 8.55 -6.67
C LEU A 22 -13.91 8.37 -8.19
N PRO A 23 -14.68 7.44 -8.77
CA PRO A 23 -14.74 7.31 -10.21
C PRO A 23 -15.31 8.59 -10.83
N ASN A 24 -14.73 9.05 -11.94
CA ASN A 24 -15.18 10.23 -12.68
C ASN A 24 -15.26 11.52 -11.83
N GLU A 25 -14.43 11.67 -10.80
CA GLU A 25 -14.42 12.85 -9.94
C GLU A 25 -14.26 14.15 -10.75
N GLN A 26 -13.27 14.19 -11.65
CA GLN A 26 -13.03 15.36 -12.49
C GLN A 26 -14.23 15.70 -13.38
N LYS A 27 -14.82 14.69 -14.05
CA LYS A 27 -15.98 14.91 -14.92
C LYS A 27 -17.18 15.48 -14.17
N GLN A 28 -17.44 14.99 -12.95
CA GLN A 28 -18.54 15.52 -12.13
C GLN A 28 -18.32 16.97 -11.73
N LEU A 29 -17.08 17.32 -11.37
CA LEU A 29 -16.72 18.71 -11.08
C LEU A 29 -16.87 19.61 -12.31
N ASP A 30 -16.48 19.10 -13.50
CA ASP A 30 -16.62 19.81 -14.77
C ASP A 30 -18.10 20.00 -15.16
N ASP A 31 -18.95 19.02 -14.83
CA ASP A 31 -20.41 19.06 -15.02
C ASP A 31 -21.14 19.93 -13.96
N GLY A 32 -20.42 20.45 -12.95
CA GLY A 32 -20.97 21.27 -11.88
C GLY A 32 -21.64 20.49 -10.74
N ASP A 33 -21.52 19.16 -10.74
CA ASP A 33 -22.02 18.28 -9.70
C ASP A 33 -21.01 18.13 -8.55
N ASP A 34 -21.48 18.07 -7.30
CA ASP A 34 -20.62 17.77 -6.15
C ASP A 34 -20.38 16.24 -6.03
N PRO A 35 -19.15 15.74 -6.30
CA PRO A 35 -18.85 14.32 -6.22
C PRO A 35 -18.83 13.77 -4.78
N TYR A 36 -18.71 14.64 -3.77
CA TYR A 36 -18.61 14.24 -2.36
C TYR A 36 -19.96 14.26 -1.64
N ALA A 37 -21.00 14.80 -2.29
CA ALA A 37 -22.35 14.81 -1.77
C ALA A 37 -22.93 13.38 -1.66
N ALA A 38 -23.83 13.23 -0.69
CA ALA A 38 -24.63 12.02 -0.53
C ALA A 38 -25.59 11.87 -1.72
N ARG A 39 -25.70 10.67 -2.29
CA ARG A 39 -26.73 10.39 -3.32
C ARG A 39 -27.89 9.59 -2.77
N HIS A 40 -29.03 9.74 -3.44
CA HIS A 40 -30.24 9.00 -3.14
C HIS A 40 -29.99 7.48 -3.25
N GLY A 41 -30.31 6.74 -2.19
CA GLY A 41 -30.17 5.28 -2.12
C GLY A 41 -28.78 4.78 -1.71
N GLU A 42 -27.83 5.65 -1.35
CA GLU A 42 -26.52 5.24 -0.85
C GLU A 42 -26.57 4.79 0.61
N THR A 43 -25.71 3.82 0.94
CA THR A 43 -25.51 3.39 2.32
C THR A 43 -24.72 4.44 3.08
N ARG A 44 -25.04 4.65 4.37
CA ARG A 44 -24.32 5.57 5.26
C ARG A 44 -22.78 5.41 5.22
N LEU A 45 -22.29 4.17 5.13
CA LEU A 45 -20.85 3.86 5.02
C LEU A 45 -20.23 4.42 3.74
N PHE A 46 -20.95 4.34 2.63
CA PHE A 46 -20.49 4.85 1.34
C PHE A 46 -20.51 6.38 1.31
N THR A 47 -21.56 6.99 1.88
CA THR A 47 -21.63 8.45 2.05
C THR A 47 -20.48 8.98 2.90
N ALA A 48 -20.17 8.31 4.02
CA ALA A 48 -19.04 8.67 4.88
C ALA A 48 -17.69 8.55 4.14
N TYR A 49 -17.52 7.51 3.31
CA TYR A 49 -16.36 7.36 2.44
C TYR A 49 -16.22 8.52 1.45
N ARG A 50 -17.32 8.91 0.78
CA ARG A 50 -17.34 10.03 -0.18
C ARG A 50 -16.92 11.35 0.46
N GLN A 51 -17.57 11.69 1.56
CA GLN A 51 -17.28 12.91 2.31
C GLN A 51 -15.81 12.93 2.77
N ARG A 52 -15.30 11.79 3.25
CA ARG A 52 -13.91 11.64 3.64
C ARG A 52 -12.96 11.90 2.47
N MET A 53 -13.22 11.34 1.30
CA MET A 53 -12.38 11.56 0.10
C MET A 53 -12.40 13.01 -0.42
N GLY A 54 -13.39 13.81 -0.02
CA GLY A 54 -13.42 15.26 -0.28
C GLY A 54 -12.39 16.07 0.50
N THR A 55 -11.82 15.52 1.58
CA THR A 55 -10.82 16.21 2.39
C THR A 55 -9.42 16.16 1.78
N ASP A 56 -8.67 17.25 1.93
CA ASP A 56 -7.26 17.32 1.50
C ASP A 56 -6.38 16.31 2.24
N GLU A 57 -6.69 16.04 3.51
CA GLU A 57 -6.01 15.04 4.32
C GLU A 57 -6.16 13.63 3.73
N ALA A 58 -7.37 13.23 3.36
CA ALA A 58 -7.61 11.92 2.75
C ALA A 58 -6.93 11.80 1.38
N LYS A 59 -6.98 12.87 0.57
CA LYS A 59 -6.27 12.93 -0.71
C LYS A 59 -4.75 12.82 -0.50
N ALA A 60 -4.19 13.51 0.49
CA ALA A 60 -2.77 13.43 0.84
C ALA A 60 -2.38 12.04 1.32
N MET A 61 -3.21 11.39 2.12
CA MET A 61 -3.01 10.01 2.56
C MET A 61 -3.03 9.05 1.37
N TYR A 62 -4.00 9.19 0.45
CA TYR A 62 -4.06 8.36 -0.75
C TYR A 62 -2.83 8.54 -1.65
N ARG A 63 -2.30 9.77 -1.81
CA ARG A 63 -1.06 10.01 -2.58
C ARG A 63 0.14 9.21 -2.05
N ARG A 64 0.22 8.95 -0.74
CA ARG A 64 1.30 8.13 -0.15
C ARG A 64 1.20 6.64 -0.53
N ARG A 65 0.04 6.19 -1.01
CA ARG A 65 -0.19 4.79 -1.39
C ARG A 65 0.70 4.34 -2.54
N ALA A 66 0.99 5.19 -3.53
CA ALA A 66 1.82 4.83 -4.67
C ALA A 66 3.22 4.35 -4.22
N ALA A 67 3.88 5.13 -3.36
CA ALA A 67 5.18 4.77 -2.80
C ALA A 67 5.12 3.52 -1.89
N ALA A 68 4.04 3.36 -1.12
CA ALA A 68 3.93 2.29 -0.14
C ALA A 68 3.46 0.94 -0.70
N ALA A 69 2.63 0.94 -1.76
CA ALA A 69 1.94 -0.26 -2.26
C ALA A 69 2.26 -0.59 -3.72
N GLU A 70 2.44 0.40 -4.59
CA GLU A 70 2.68 0.15 -6.01
C GLU A 70 4.15 -0.18 -6.27
N PHE A 71 5.07 0.54 -5.62
CA PHE A 71 6.50 0.30 -5.78
C PHE A 71 6.96 -1.11 -5.34
N PRO A 72 6.52 -1.66 -4.18
CA PRO A 72 6.82 -3.06 -3.84
C PRO A 72 6.30 -4.04 -4.87
N ASN A 73 5.07 -3.84 -5.38
CA ASN A 73 4.49 -4.73 -6.38
C ASN A 73 5.27 -4.68 -7.71
N ALA A 74 5.60 -3.47 -8.18
CA ALA A 74 6.45 -3.28 -9.35
C ALA A 74 7.82 -3.96 -9.14
N ASN A 75 8.40 -3.83 -7.94
CA ASN A 75 9.65 -4.49 -7.64
C ASN A 75 9.55 -6.02 -7.67
N CYS A 76 8.51 -6.60 -7.08
CA CYS A 76 8.26 -8.04 -7.16
C CYS A 76 8.16 -8.52 -8.62
N ARG A 77 7.46 -7.78 -9.48
CA ARG A 77 7.37 -8.09 -10.92
C ARG A 77 8.71 -8.00 -11.62
N ASN A 78 9.50 -6.97 -11.31
CA ASN A 78 10.87 -6.80 -11.84
C ASN A 78 11.83 -7.89 -11.36
N HIS A 79 11.56 -8.52 -10.22
CA HIS A 79 12.28 -9.69 -9.71
C HIS A 79 11.60 -11.02 -10.07
N GLY A 80 10.80 -11.05 -11.14
CA GLY A 80 10.31 -12.30 -11.74
C GLY A 80 8.97 -12.81 -11.22
N LEU A 81 8.28 -12.11 -10.31
CA LEU A 81 6.92 -12.46 -9.88
C LEU A 81 5.87 -11.98 -10.90
N GLN A 82 5.98 -12.43 -12.14
CA GLN A 82 4.97 -12.15 -13.17
C GLN A 82 3.86 -13.21 -13.18
N GLN A 83 4.21 -14.46 -12.88
CA GLN A 83 3.31 -15.60 -12.84
C GLN A 83 3.72 -16.57 -11.72
N PHE A 84 2.76 -17.22 -11.09
CA PHE A 84 3.03 -18.29 -10.12
C PHE A 84 3.30 -19.60 -10.86
N ARG A 85 4.50 -20.17 -10.68
CA ARG A 85 4.87 -21.48 -11.25
C ARG A 85 4.41 -22.67 -10.40
N VAL A 86 3.69 -22.38 -9.32
CA VAL A 86 3.20 -23.36 -8.34
C VAL A 86 1.67 -23.41 -8.40
N ARG A 87 1.11 -24.59 -8.08
CA ARG A 87 -0.34 -24.77 -7.95
C ARG A 87 -0.76 -24.71 -6.47
N GLY A 88 -1.90 -24.07 -6.21
CA GLY A 88 -2.51 -23.97 -4.89
C GLY A 88 -2.13 -22.70 -4.11
N ARG A 89 -3.12 -22.20 -3.36
CA ARG A 89 -3.03 -20.93 -2.61
C ARG A 89 -1.89 -20.91 -1.59
N LEU A 90 -1.60 -22.04 -0.95
CA LEU A 90 -0.56 -22.14 0.06
C LEU A 90 0.83 -21.87 -0.53
N LYS A 91 1.17 -22.51 -1.65
CA LYS A 91 2.47 -22.35 -2.33
C LYS A 91 2.61 -20.96 -2.94
N ALA A 92 1.54 -20.45 -3.57
CA ALA A 92 1.53 -19.08 -4.09
C ALA A 92 1.75 -18.05 -2.97
N LYS A 93 1.09 -18.23 -1.82
CA LYS A 93 1.31 -17.38 -0.64
C LYS A 93 2.75 -17.43 -0.16
N ALA A 94 3.34 -18.63 -0.06
CA ALA A 94 4.75 -18.77 0.33
C ALA A 94 5.66 -17.99 -0.62
N GLN A 95 5.51 -18.16 -1.94
CA GLN A 95 6.30 -17.42 -2.94
C GLN A 95 6.14 -15.89 -2.77
N SER A 96 4.91 -15.40 -2.60
CA SER A 96 4.67 -13.97 -2.35
C SER A 96 5.33 -13.46 -1.07
N LEU A 97 5.33 -14.26 0.00
CA LEU A 97 5.99 -13.91 1.26
C LEU A 97 7.51 -13.82 1.11
N TRP A 98 8.13 -14.71 0.33
CA TRP A 98 9.57 -14.61 0.03
C TRP A 98 9.92 -13.30 -0.67
N HIS A 99 9.12 -12.89 -1.67
CA HIS A 99 9.31 -11.59 -2.32
C HIS A 99 9.11 -10.41 -1.36
N ALA A 100 8.09 -10.48 -0.50
CA ALA A 100 7.84 -9.43 0.49
C ALA A 100 8.99 -9.30 1.50
N ILE A 101 9.54 -10.41 1.98
CA ILE A 101 10.70 -10.43 2.88
C ILE A 101 11.93 -9.84 2.18
N ALA A 102 12.23 -10.28 0.95
CA ALA A 102 13.37 -9.77 0.19
C ALA A 102 13.26 -8.26 -0.07
N TYR A 103 12.07 -7.77 -0.42
CA TYR A 103 11.81 -6.34 -0.58
C TYR A 103 12.03 -5.57 0.73
N ASN A 104 11.45 -6.04 1.83
CA ASN A 104 11.58 -5.39 3.14
C ASN A 104 13.03 -5.37 3.62
N PHE A 105 13.78 -6.46 3.42
CA PHE A 105 15.20 -6.54 3.75
C PHE A 105 16.01 -5.51 2.95
N ARG A 106 15.82 -5.45 1.63
CA ARG A 106 16.52 -4.46 0.80
C ARG A 106 16.14 -3.02 1.16
N ARG A 107 14.87 -2.78 1.48
CA ARG A 107 14.41 -1.47 1.96
C ARG A 107 15.06 -1.09 3.29
N PHE A 108 15.19 -2.05 4.21
CA PHE A 108 15.88 -1.86 5.49
C PHE A 108 17.36 -1.48 5.28
N CYS A 109 18.09 -2.23 4.44
CA CYS A 109 19.48 -1.90 4.10
C CYS A 109 19.59 -0.50 3.48
N ASN A 110 18.74 -0.16 2.51
CA ASN A 110 18.75 1.16 1.87
C ASN A 110 18.44 2.30 2.85
N LEU A 111 17.51 2.08 3.79
CA LEU A 111 17.20 3.06 4.82
C LEU A 111 18.35 3.21 5.82
N LYS A 112 19.00 2.11 6.20
CA LYS A 112 20.19 2.16 7.06
C LYS A 112 21.33 2.94 6.40
N VAL A 113 21.62 2.65 5.13
CA VAL A 113 22.64 3.36 4.33
C VAL A 113 22.29 4.85 4.14
N ALA A 114 21.01 5.19 3.96
CA ALA A 114 20.58 6.59 3.82
C ALA A 114 20.60 7.36 5.16
N ASN A 115 20.47 6.66 6.30
CA ASN A 115 20.52 7.25 7.64
C ASN A 115 21.91 7.15 8.29
N SER A 116 22.87 6.50 7.66
CA SER A 116 24.22 6.37 8.18
C SER A 116 25.16 7.29 7.41
N GLU A 117 25.71 8.28 8.10
CA GLU A 117 26.98 8.92 7.70
C GLU A 117 28.14 7.92 7.66
N GLN A 118 27.91 6.67 8.10
CA GLN A 118 28.80 5.53 7.96
C GLN A 118 28.56 4.81 6.64
N THR A 119 29.64 4.60 5.91
CA THR A 119 29.63 3.89 4.64
C THR A 119 29.39 2.40 4.88
N MET A 120 28.85 1.69 3.88
CA MET A 120 28.56 0.25 3.97
C MET A 120 29.80 -0.59 4.33
N MET A 121 31.01 -0.06 4.11
CA MET A 121 32.26 -0.69 4.54
C MET A 121 32.49 -0.61 6.05
N ASP A 122 32.05 0.47 6.71
CA ASP A 122 32.22 0.65 8.17
C ASP A 122 31.38 -0.36 8.95
N VAL A 123 30.14 -0.61 8.52
CA VAL A 123 29.26 -1.61 9.16
C VAL A 123 29.78 -3.04 8.95
N LEU A 124 30.42 -3.32 7.82
CA LEU A 124 30.93 -4.65 7.48
C LEU A 124 32.29 -4.94 8.12
N LEU A 125 33.10 -3.91 8.38
CA LEU A 125 34.46 -4.02 8.95
C LEU A 125 34.49 -3.87 10.49
N MET A 126 33.39 -3.44 11.13
CA MET A 126 33.30 -3.30 12.59
C MET A 126 32.89 -4.58 13.34
N SER A 127 32.76 -5.73 12.67
CA SER A 127 32.63 -7.02 13.35
C SER A 127 34.01 -7.58 13.68
N GLU A 128 34.65 -7.03 14.71
CA GLU A 128 35.84 -7.64 15.32
C GLU A 128 35.50 -9.08 15.79
N PRO A 129 36.38 -10.06 15.56
CA PRO A 129 36.12 -11.46 15.90
C PRO A 129 36.04 -11.63 17.43
N ILE A 130 34.88 -12.08 17.91
CA ILE A 130 34.78 -12.72 19.23
C ILE A 130 35.56 -14.01 19.10
N HIS A 131 36.88 -14.01 19.36
CA HIS A 131 37.68 -15.14 19.84
C HIS A 131 39.12 -14.67 20.05
N SER A 132 39.47 -14.38 21.30
CA SER A 132 40.79 -14.57 21.92
C SER A 132 40.97 -13.56 23.06
N MET A 133 40.66 -13.96 24.29
CA MET A 133 41.65 -13.98 25.37
C MET A 133 41.10 -14.83 26.51
N THR A 134 41.74 -15.99 26.65
CA THR A 134 42.02 -16.73 27.89
C THR A 134 42.16 -15.87 29.13
#